data_AF-A0A7C3URX7-F1
#
_entry.id   AF-A0A7C3URX7-F1
#
_cell.length_a   1.000
_cell.length_b   1.000
_cell.length_c   1.000
_cell.angle_alpha   90.00
_cell.angle_beta   90.00
_cell.angle_gamma   90.00
#
_symmetry.space_group_name_H-M   'P 1'
#
loop_
_entity.id
_entity.type
_entity.pdbx_description
1 polymer ?
#
loop_
_entity_poly.entity_id
_entity_poly.type
_entity_poly.pdbx_seq_one_letter_code
_entity_poly.pdbx_strand_id
1 'polypeptide(L)'
;MSKLNKILLYGLCTTIFVLINGCGPKYNFNKAKKLEQKEYYVQAIKKYIYVSEKFPESEYAPEAVYNAGRIYQKNLKIYNEAVKLYSELIYKYPSQQQWVKLAKIGIFESPDYFSLKDGYVWVEGDSDTLGKNMRVEYYCTQ
;
A
#
# COMPACT_ATOMS: atom_id res chain seq x y z
N MET A 1 -18.91 -11.85 -47.10
CA MET A 1 -19.40 -11.15 -45.89
C MET A 1 -18.43 -11.23 -44.70
N SER A 2 -17.09 -11.21 -44.90
CA SER A 2 -16.12 -11.39 -43.80
C SER A 2 -15.16 -10.20 -43.55
N LYS A 3 -15.00 -9.29 -44.51
CA LYS A 3 -14.11 -8.12 -44.37
C LYS A 3 -14.78 -6.92 -43.69
N LEU A 4 -16.09 -6.75 -43.85
CA LEU A 4 -16.85 -5.63 -43.27
C LEU A 4 -16.95 -5.71 -41.73
N ASN A 5 -17.18 -6.92 -41.19
CA ASN A 5 -17.22 -7.15 -39.74
C ASN A 5 -15.87 -6.98 -39.06
N LYS A 6 -14.75 -7.26 -39.75
CA LYS A 6 -13.41 -7.03 -39.19
C LYS A 6 -13.12 -5.55 -39.02
N ILE A 7 -13.42 -4.72 -40.02
CA ILE A 7 -13.21 -3.26 -39.93
C ILE A 7 -14.11 -2.62 -38.86
N LEU A 8 -15.36 -3.06 -38.75
CA LEU A 8 -16.27 -2.63 -37.67
C LEU A 8 -15.78 -3.07 -36.29
N LEU A 9 -15.22 -4.28 -36.15
CA LEU A 9 -14.64 -4.78 -34.90
C LEU A 9 -13.38 -4.01 -34.51
N TYR A 10 -12.51 -3.68 -35.46
CA TYR A 10 -11.31 -2.85 -35.22
C TYR A 10 -11.68 -1.39 -34.90
N GLY A 11 -12.70 -0.82 -35.54
CA GLY A 11 -13.19 0.55 -35.28
C GLY A 11 -13.93 0.72 -33.95
N LEU A 12 -14.67 -0.30 -33.50
CA LEU A 12 -15.24 -0.33 -32.15
C LEU A 12 -14.16 -0.48 -31.08
N CYS A 13 -13.08 -1.20 -31.36
CA CYS A 13 -11.99 -1.42 -30.40
C CYS A 13 -11.14 -0.14 -30.19
N THR A 14 -10.87 0.63 -31.25
CA THR A 14 -10.12 1.90 -31.12
C THR A 14 -10.95 3.00 -30.45
N THR A 15 -12.27 3.05 -30.67
CA THR A 15 -13.15 4.05 -30.03
C THR A 15 -13.41 3.74 -28.55
N ILE A 16 -13.44 2.47 -28.15
CA ILE A 16 -13.52 2.06 -26.74
C ILE A 16 -12.23 2.41 -25.97
N PHE A 17 -11.06 2.37 -26.62
CA PHE A 17 -9.79 2.73 -26.00
C PHE A 17 -9.67 4.23 -25.65
N VAL A 18 -10.39 5.10 -26.36
CA VAL A 18 -10.33 6.56 -26.18
C VAL A 18 -11.19 7.03 -24.99
N LEU A 19 -12.27 6.32 -24.66
CA LEU A 19 -13.23 6.71 -23.60
C LEU A 19 -12.74 6.46 -22.16
N ILE A 20 -11.58 5.82 -21.98
CA ILE A 20 -11.01 5.53 -20.64
C ILE A 20 -10.11 6.68 -20.14
N ASN A 21 -9.79 7.67 -20.98
CA ASN A 21 -8.73 8.66 -20.71
C ASN A 21 -9.14 9.85 -19.81
N GLY A 22 -10.39 9.94 -19.35
CA GLY A 22 -10.82 10.99 -18.40
C GLY A 22 -10.49 10.70 -16.93
N CYS A 23 -10.08 9.47 -16.59
CA CYS A 23 -9.95 9.00 -15.21
C CYS A 23 -8.64 8.22 -14.99
N GLY A 24 -7.53 8.71 -15.52
CA GLY A 24 -6.23 8.04 -15.39
C GLY A 24 -5.67 7.98 -13.95
N PRO A 25 -4.61 7.19 -13.71
CA PRO A 25 -4.02 7.02 -12.38
C PRO A 25 -3.53 8.36 -11.80
N LYS A 26 -2.84 9.18 -12.60
CA LYS A 26 -2.36 10.52 -12.20
C LYS A 26 -3.48 11.44 -11.72
N TYR A 27 -4.63 11.45 -12.41
CA TYR A 27 -5.78 12.26 -12.01
C TYR A 27 -6.35 11.82 -10.65
N ASN A 28 -6.58 10.50 -10.49
CA ASN A 28 -7.13 9.95 -9.26
C ASN A 28 -6.17 10.14 -8.08
N PHE A 29 -4.88 9.98 -8.31
CA PHE A 29 -3.83 10.20 -7.34
C PHE A 29 -3.75 11.66 -6.89
N ASN A 30 -3.78 12.62 -7.82
CA ASN A 30 -3.81 14.05 -7.49
C ASN A 30 -5.10 14.44 -6.77
N LYS A 31 -6.23 13.82 -7.11
CA LYS A 31 -7.49 14.00 -6.38
C LYS A 31 -7.38 13.49 -4.94
N ALA A 32 -6.73 12.35 -4.71
CA ALA A 32 -6.45 11.84 -3.37
C ALA A 32 -5.57 12.82 -2.57
N LYS A 33 -4.49 13.34 -3.16
CA LYS A 33 -3.65 14.40 -2.54
C LYS A 33 -4.45 15.64 -2.15
N LYS A 34 -5.36 16.11 -3.01
CA LYS A 34 -6.24 17.25 -2.70
C LYS A 34 -7.22 16.96 -1.56
N LEU A 35 -7.71 15.72 -1.45
CA LEU A 35 -8.58 15.31 -0.34
C LEU A 35 -7.80 15.23 0.97
N GLU A 36 -6.56 14.70 0.93
CA GLU A 36 -5.65 14.64 2.08
C GLU A 36 -5.32 16.05 2.60
N GLN A 37 -5.02 17.00 1.71
CA GLN A 37 -4.78 18.40 2.05
C GLN A 37 -5.98 19.08 2.71
N LYS A 38 -7.20 18.62 2.40
CA LYS A 38 -8.45 19.09 3.02
C LYS A 38 -8.83 18.30 4.27
N GLU A 39 -7.95 17.40 4.73
CA GLU A 39 -8.15 16.53 5.89
C GLU A 39 -9.34 15.56 5.75
N TYR A 40 -9.83 15.35 4.51
CA TYR A 40 -10.85 14.34 4.21
C TYR A 40 -10.21 12.96 4.09
N TYR A 41 -9.61 12.49 5.18
CA TYR A 41 -8.75 11.31 5.25
C TYR A 41 -9.40 10.05 4.71
N VAL A 42 -10.64 9.74 5.12
CA VAL A 42 -11.36 8.55 4.64
C VAL A 42 -11.57 8.59 3.12
N GLN A 43 -11.88 9.76 2.58
CA GLN A 43 -12.09 9.93 1.14
C GLN A 43 -10.75 9.87 0.38
N ALA A 44 -9.69 10.45 0.95
CA ALA A 44 -8.34 10.37 0.41
C ALA A 44 -7.85 8.92 0.35
N ILE A 45 -7.98 8.17 1.44
CA ILE A 45 -7.66 6.73 1.52
C ILE A 45 -8.40 5.95 0.44
N LYS A 46 -9.74 6.10 0.37
CA LYS A 46 -10.54 5.42 -0.68
C LYS A 46 -10.02 5.73 -2.08
N LYS A 47 -9.59 6.98 -2.31
CA LYS A 47 -9.12 7.40 -3.62
C LYS A 47 -7.71 6.92 -3.92
N TYR A 48 -6.83 6.82 -2.93
CA TYR A 48 -5.53 6.18 -3.06
C TYR A 48 -5.65 4.67 -3.33
N ILE A 49 -6.47 3.95 -2.56
CA ILE A 49 -6.72 2.51 -2.78
C ILE A 49 -7.28 2.27 -4.18
N TYR A 50 -8.19 3.12 -4.65
CA TYR A 50 -8.69 3.05 -6.02
C TYR A 50 -7.56 3.11 -7.07
N VAL A 51 -6.52 3.92 -6.85
CA VAL A 51 -5.37 4.00 -7.77
C VAL A 51 -4.63 2.67 -7.82
N SER A 52 -4.34 2.05 -6.68
CA SER A 52 -3.60 0.79 -6.63
C SER A 52 -4.41 -0.40 -7.15
N GLU A 53 -5.73 -0.41 -6.93
CA GLU A 53 -6.60 -1.49 -7.40
C GLU A 53 -6.90 -1.40 -8.90
N LYS A 54 -7.11 -0.19 -9.45
CA LYS A 54 -7.48 -0.02 -10.87
C LYS A 54 -6.29 0.18 -11.78
N PHE A 55 -5.16 0.66 -11.26
CA PHE A 55 -3.96 0.92 -12.04
C PHE A 55 -2.73 0.31 -11.36
N PRO A 56 -2.71 -1.00 -11.07
CA PRO A 56 -1.64 -1.63 -10.31
C PRO A 56 -0.26 -1.47 -10.96
N GLU A 57 -0.17 -1.40 -12.29
CA GLU A 57 1.10 -1.23 -13.01
C GLU A 57 1.58 0.22 -13.07
N SER A 58 0.79 1.17 -12.56
CA SER A 58 1.11 2.58 -12.61
C SER A 58 2.20 2.96 -11.60
N GLU A 59 3.09 3.88 -11.98
CA GLU A 59 4.07 4.50 -11.08
C GLU A 59 3.44 5.08 -9.78
N TYR A 60 2.18 5.50 -9.84
CA TYR A 60 1.46 6.08 -8.70
C TYR A 60 0.90 5.04 -7.72
N ALA A 61 0.76 3.78 -8.13
CA ALA A 61 0.15 2.73 -7.31
C ALA A 61 0.89 2.47 -5.98
N PRO A 62 2.22 2.24 -5.96
CA PRO A 62 2.94 2.02 -4.71
C PRO A 62 2.90 3.25 -3.79
N GLU A 63 3.05 4.47 -4.33
CA GLU A 63 2.93 5.71 -3.56
C GLU A 63 1.53 5.85 -2.96
N ALA A 64 0.48 5.50 -3.71
CA ALA A 64 -0.90 5.58 -3.25
C ALA A 64 -1.14 4.66 -2.04
N VAL A 65 -0.71 3.39 -2.12
CA VAL A 65 -0.83 2.45 -0.99
C VAL A 65 -0.08 2.97 0.23
N TYR A 66 1.15 3.48 0.03
CA TYR A 66 1.93 4.07 1.13
C TYR A 66 1.21 5.26 1.77
N ASN A 67 0.69 6.19 0.96
CA ASN A 67 -0.01 7.36 1.47
C ASN A 67 -1.29 6.96 2.23
N ALA A 68 -2.04 5.97 1.75
CA ALA A 68 -3.19 5.43 2.47
C ALA A 68 -2.79 4.85 3.84
N GLY A 69 -1.74 4.03 3.88
CA GLY A 69 -1.19 3.48 5.13
C GLY A 69 -0.72 4.58 6.09
N ARG A 70 -0.01 5.60 5.58
CA ARG A 70 0.44 6.75 6.37
C ARG A 70 -0.71 7.52 6.99
N ILE A 71 -1.80 7.74 6.26
CA ILE A 71 -2.98 8.42 6.80
C ILE A 71 -3.59 7.60 7.94
N TYR A 72 -3.75 6.28 7.76
CA TYR A 72 -4.22 5.41 8.85
C TYR A 72 -3.33 5.50 10.08
N GLN A 73 -2.00 5.47 9.91
CA GLN A 73 -1.05 5.49 11.02
C GLN A 73 -0.96 6.86 11.71
N LYS A 74 -0.81 7.94 10.94
CA LYS A 74 -0.44 9.26 11.48
C LYS A 74 -1.67 10.09 11.81
N ASN A 75 -2.74 10.03 11.00
CA ASN A 75 -3.93 10.88 11.15
C ASN A 75 -5.07 10.15 11.88
N LEU A 76 -5.37 8.90 11.51
CA LEU A 76 -6.50 8.17 12.10
C LEU A 76 -6.11 7.31 13.33
N LYS A 77 -4.81 7.05 13.53
CA LYS A 77 -4.28 6.18 14.59
C LYS A 77 -4.86 4.76 14.58
N ILE A 78 -5.22 4.28 13.39
CA ILE A 78 -5.72 2.91 13.16
C ILE A 78 -4.54 2.08 12.65
N TYR A 79 -3.68 1.65 13.58
CA TYR A 79 -2.37 1.08 13.27
C TYR A 79 -2.45 -0.27 12.54
N ASN A 80 -3.44 -1.11 12.86
CA ASN A 80 -3.66 -2.39 12.20
C ASN A 80 -3.93 -2.23 10.69
N GLU A 81 -4.74 -1.25 10.28
CA GLU A 81 -5.01 -0.97 8.86
C GLU A 81 -3.79 -0.39 8.16
N ALA A 82 -3.00 0.44 8.85
CA ALA A 82 -1.74 0.95 8.32
C ALA A 82 -0.74 -0.19 8.04
N VAL A 83 -0.51 -1.08 9.01
CA VAL A 83 0.38 -2.24 8.88
C VAL A 83 -0.07 -3.17 7.76
N LYS A 84 -1.39 -3.37 7.61
CA LYS A 84 -1.96 -4.16 6.51
C LYS A 84 -1.61 -3.58 5.15
N LEU A 85 -1.80 -2.27 4.94
CA LEU A 85 -1.48 -1.61 3.67
C LEU A 85 0.02 -1.57 3.39
N TYR A 86 0.86 -1.34 4.41
CA TYR A 86 2.31 -1.41 4.24
C TYR A 86 2.78 -2.82 3.87
N SER A 87 2.22 -3.86 4.49
CA SER A 87 2.51 -5.25 4.15
C SER A 87 2.08 -5.57 2.72
N GLU A 88 0.90 -5.11 2.31
CA GLU A 88 0.41 -5.25 0.94
C GLU A 88 1.35 -4.57 -0.07
N LEU A 89 1.84 -3.37 0.24
CA LEU A 89 2.79 -2.65 -0.61
C LEU A 89 4.08 -3.45 -0.81
N ILE A 90 4.64 -3.99 0.28
CA ILE A 90 5.87 -4.80 0.25
C ILE A 90 5.68 -6.05 -0.61
N TYR A 91 4.51 -6.68 -0.52
CA TYR A 91 4.19 -7.89 -1.27
C TYR A 91 3.91 -7.63 -2.75
N LYS A 92 3.10 -6.61 -3.07
CA LYS A 92 2.64 -6.33 -4.44
C LYS A 92 3.64 -5.52 -5.26
N TYR A 93 4.47 -4.69 -4.63
CA TYR A 93 5.40 -3.78 -5.30
C TYR A 93 6.86 -3.96 -4.84
N PRO A 94 7.42 -5.19 -4.86
CA PRO A 94 8.74 -5.47 -4.28
C PRO A 94 9.89 -4.71 -4.98
N SER A 95 9.73 -4.35 -6.26
CA SER A 95 10.72 -3.59 -7.03
C SER A 95 10.75 -2.09 -6.70
N GLN A 96 9.72 -1.56 -6.05
CA GLN A 96 9.56 -0.13 -5.78
C GLN A 96 10.25 0.25 -4.46
N GLN A 97 11.58 0.16 -4.48
CA GLN A 97 12.44 0.18 -3.29
C GLN A 97 12.17 1.35 -2.34
N GLN A 98 11.90 2.55 -2.87
CA GLN A 98 11.62 3.73 -2.06
C GLN A 98 10.38 3.53 -1.17
N TRP A 99 9.25 3.13 -1.76
CA TRP A 99 8.00 2.97 -1.03
C TRP A 99 8.03 1.74 -0.12
N VAL A 100 8.70 0.66 -0.54
CA VAL A 100 8.95 -0.53 0.28
C VAL A 100 9.75 -0.17 1.52
N LYS A 101 10.82 0.63 1.39
CA LYS A 101 11.63 1.09 2.52
C LYS A 101 10.79 1.90 3.52
N LEU A 102 9.99 2.85 3.03
CA LEU A 102 9.12 3.67 3.89
C LEU A 102 8.01 2.85 4.55
N ALA A 103 7.43 1.89 3.84
CA ALA A 103 6.43 0.97 4.39
C ALA A 103 7.01 0.12 5.54
N LYS A 104 8.22 -0.42 5.38
CA LYS A 104 8.92 -1.14 6.46
C LYS A 104 9.14 -0.26 7.69
N ILE A 105 9.60 0.98 7.50
CA ILE A 105 9.74 1.95 8.59
C ILE A 105 8.39 2.20 9.26
N GLY A 106 7.32 2.41 8.47
CA GLY A 106 5.97 2.61 9.00
C GLY A 106 5.48 1.43 9.84
N ILE A 107 5.80 0.19 9.46
CA ILE A 107 5.52 -1.01 10.25
C ILE A 107 6.31 -0.98 11.56
N PHE A 108 7.62 -0.68 11.53
CA PHE A 108 8.47 -0.60 12.72
C PHE A 108 8.06 0.52 13.70
N GLU A 109 7.54 1.64 13.18
CA GLU A 109 7.01 2.76 13.96
C GLU A 109 5.59 2.50 14.50
N SER A 110 4.98 1.37 14.19
CA SER A 110 3.67 1.02 14.76
C SER A 110 3.83 0.72 16.25
N PRO A 111 3.01 1.30 17.16
CA PRO A 111 3.06 0.98 18.59
C PRO A 111 2.93 -0.52 18.87
N ASP A 112 2.18 -1.22 18.01
CA ASP A 112 1.93 -2.66 18.13
C ASP A 112 3.01 -3.52 17.46
N TYR A 113 4.04 -2.92 16.84
CA TYR A 113 5.11 -3.66 16.16
C TYR A 113 5.81 -4.61 17.12
N PHE A 114 6.23 -4.08 18.27
CA PHE A 114 6.72 -4.87 19.37
C PHE A 114 5.54 -5.27 20.23
N SER A 115 4.71 -6.21 19.74
CA SER A 115 3.53 -6.68 20.48
C SER A 115 3.99 -7.26 21.84
N LEU A 116 4.01 -6.43 22.90
CA LEU A 116 4.18 -6.83 24.29
C LEU A 116 2.83 -7.29 24.85
N LYS A 117 2.16 -8.20 24.14
CA LYS A 117 0.90 -8.78 24.62
C LYS A 117 1.22 -9.86 25.65
N ASP A 118 0.41 -9.95 26.70
CA ASP A 118 0.57 -10.99 27.70
C ASP A 118 0.60 -12.39 27.07
N GLY A 119 1.57 -13.19 27.49
CA GLY A 119 1.81 -14.53 26.96
C GLY A 119 2.64 -14.59 25.68
N TYR A 120 3.05 -13.44 25.11
CA TYR A 120 4.04 -13.41 24.04
C TYR A 120 5.46 -13.44 24.61
N VAL A 121 6.34 -14.17 23.95
CA VAL A 121 7.77 -14.25 24.28
C VAL A 121 8.56 -13.54 23.19
N TRP A 122 9.29 -12.51 23.58
CA TRP A 122 10.26 -11.84 22.70
C TRP A 122 11.62 -12.48 22.85
N VAL A 123 12.25 -12.83 21.74
CA VAL A 123 13.58 -13.44 21.74
C VAL A 123 14.54 -12.48 21.08
N GLU A 124 15.45 -11.92 21.87
CA GLU A 124 16.62 -11.20 21.36
C GLU A 124 17.78 -12.19 21.22
N GLY A 125 18.56 -12.06 20.15
CA GLY A 125 19.73 -12.88 19.96
C GLY A 125 20.70 -12.29 18.95
N ASP A 126 21.90 -12.86 18.89
CA ASP A 126 22.92 -12.41 17.94
C ASP A 126 22.45 -12.62 16.49
N SER A 127 22.70 -11.62 15.63
CA SER A 127 22.30 -11.68 14.23
C SER A 127 23.06 -12.74 13.44
N ASP A 128 24.30 -13.04 13.82
CA ASP A 128 25.23 -13.89 13.07
C ASP A 128 24.81 -15.36 13.08
N THR A 129 24.27 -15.83 14.21
CA THR A 129 23.76 -17.19 14.38
C THR A 129 22.26 -17.26 14.60
N LEU A 130 21.56 -16.13 14.44
CA LEU A 130 20.12 -16.00 14.66
C LEU A 130 19.71 -16.43 16.08
N GLY A 131 20.54 -16.04 17.05
CA GLY A 131 20.30 -16.29 18.48
C GLY A 131 20.68 -17.69 18.97
N LYS A 132 21.61 -18.39 18.29
CA LYS A 132 22.13 -19.67 18.79
C LYS A 132 23.23 -19.48 19.84
N ASN A 133 24.09 -18.47 19.67
CA ASN A 133 25.22 -18.22 20.56
C ASN A 133 24.85 -17.30 21.72
N MET A 134 23.96 -16.33 21.48
CA MET A 134 23.40 -15.48 22.52
C MET A 134 21.90 -15.33 22.31
N ARG A 135 21.14 -15.65 23.35
CA ARG A 135 19.67 -15.67 23.33
C ARG A 135 19.13 -15.19 24.67
N VAL A 136 18.23 -14.22 24.62
CA VAL A 136 17.49 -13.73 25.79
C VAL A 136 16.00 -13.77 25.46
N GLU A 137 15.23 -14.43 26.31
CA GLU A 137 13.78 -14.47 26.21
C GLU A 137 13.16 -13.48 27.21
N TYR A 138 12.32 -12.59 26.70
CA TYR A 138 11.52 -11.66 27.50
C TYR A 138 10.08 -12.13 27.48
N TYR A 139 9.59 -12.49 28.66
CA TYR A 139 8.20 -12.87 28.86
C TYR A 139 7.40 -11.60 29.13
N CYS A 140 6.48 -11.29 28.24
CA CYS A 140 5.61 -10.13 28.41
C CYS A 140 4.56 -10.47 29.48
N THR A 141 4.67 -9.84 30.64
CA THR A 141 3.66 -9.85 31.71
C THR A 141 3.38 -8.41 32.10
N GLN A 142 2.14 -7.93 31.93
CA GLN A 142 1.68 -6.64 32.47
C GLN A 142 1.46 -6.69 33.98
#